data_AF-A0A8S0VZW3-F1
#
_entry.id   AF-A0A8S0VZW3-F1
#
_cell.length_a   1.000
_cell.length_b   1.000
_cell.length_c   1.000
_cell.angle_alpha   90.00
_cell.angle_beta   90.00
_cell.angle_gamma   90.00
#
_symmetry.space_group_name_H-M   'P 1'
#
loop_
_entity.id
_entity.type
_entity.pdbx_description
1 polymer ?
#
loop_
_entity_poly.entity_id
_entity_poly.type
_entity_poly.pdbx_seq_one_letter_code
_entity_poly.pdbx_strand_id
1 'polypeptide(L)'
;MGPDVVQGMAHECLNTNIGYGWPVTPPSPFSWSAGASNSPITGELEDTDILRFITENADHPDVVRFFQVSEKRSSGVKEKRAQAAAAFDPTKLKIQYGATWVVSLEYSGLTTEERLDDKLYRTEEEAKAREEELQGPAKATFQLFCYIREGPEVRRADTRYMKEFVGLPTSAQIEEFLKISMAAPIELCKPCIPQTLLFTHNLMPHQDSLLPFLDDMPLPFSFLFQPKDMRDPVQERDDKLAANYFSEYMGLAMKHKEQGNAAYAKGERERAVDHPPERDAETRKLLAVCYANCAAARMLVVEGGEERDLKAAVEDAEKAIKTDPTYAKAYTRLSRAYEALGNPYEAQEALVRGLRLKDLNKHYGLADHLLFLQTNDKGLAGLTSMDVFEAWLNSVLVDDEKTAALMKDLGGAWQQRCDEHRKSIASA
;
A
#
# COMPACT_ATOMS: atom_id res chain seq x y z
N MET A 1 14.10 -14.03 -12.40
CA MET A 1 14.59 -12.64 -12.19
C MET A 1 14.45 -12.32 -10.70
N GLY A 2 15.34 -11.50 -10.12
CA GLY A 2 15.17 -11.04 -8.74
C GLY A 2 13.99 -10.07 -8.59
N PRO A 3 13.29 -10.03 -7.44
CA PRO A 3 12.06 -9.24 -7.25
C PRO A 3 12.25 -7.73 -7.46
N ASP A 4 13.40 -7.17 -7.11
CA ASP A 4 13.70 -5.74 -7.26
C ASP A 4 13.83 -5.33 -8.74
N VAL A 5 14.40 -6.21 -9.58
CA VAL A 5 14.52 -6.00 -11.03
C VAL A 5 13.13 -6.02 -11.67
N VAL A 6 12.28 -6.95 -11.24
CA VAL A 6 10.91 -7.09 -11.76
C VAL A 6 10.04 -5.89 -11.38
N GLN A 7 10.21 -5.36 -10.17
CA GLN A 7 9.50 -4.18 -9.70
C GLN A 7 9.90 -2.91 -10.48
N GLY A 8 11.21 -2.70 -10.73
CA GLY A 8 11.69 -1.59 -11.56
C GLY A 8 11.16 -1.66 -12.99
N MET A 9 11.22 -2.85 -13.60
CA MET A 9 10.70 -3.11 -14.95
C MET A 9 9.18 -2.85 -15.06
N ALA A 10 8.41 -3.23 -14.05
CA ALA A 10 6.97 -3.05 -14.03
C ALA A 10 6.60 -1.56 -13.90
N HIS A 11 7.30 -0.82 -13.04
CA HIS A 11 7.11 0.61 -12.85
C HIS A 11 7.41 1.40 -14.14
N GLU A 12 8.51 1.08 -14.82
CA GLU A 12 8.90 1.72 -16.08
C GLU A 12 7.91 1.39 -17.21
N CYS A 13 7.43 0.14 -17.32
CA CYS A 13 6.45 -0.26 -18.33
C CYS A 13 5.09 0.44 -18.15
N LEU A 14 4.65 0.63 -16.90
CA LEU A 14 3.42 1.35 -16.59
C LEU A 14 3.55 2.86 -16.91
N ASN A 15 4.68 3.46 -16.55
CA ASN A 15 4.94 4.89 -16.76
C ASN A 15 5.14 5.26 -18.24
N THR A 16 5.83 4.42 -19.02
CA THR A 16 6.15 4.71 -20.43
C THR A 16 5.00 4.46 -21.40
N ASN A 17 4.14 3.47 -21.10
CA ASN A 17 3.11 3.01 -22.03
C ASN A 17 1.69 3.45 -21.68
N ILE A 18 1.39 3.80 -20.42
CA ILE A 18 0.00 3.84 -19.94
C ILE A 18 -0.34 5.13 -19.17
N GLY A 19 0.63 5.74 -18.48
CA GLY A 19 0.40 6.93 -17.66
C GLY A 19 -0.41 6.61 -16.38
N TYR A 20 -0.39 7.50 -15.39
CA TYR A 20 -1.23 7.36 -14.20
C TYR A 20 -2.71 7.50 -14.58
N GLY A 21 -3.46 6.40 -14.51
CA GLY A 21 -4.89 6.36 -14.85
C GLY A 21 -5.23 5.34 -15.94
N TRP A 22 -5.16 4.06 -15.61
CA TRP A 22 -5.64 2.97 -16.47
C TRP A 22 -7.15 3.06 -16.74
N PRO A 23 -7.61 2.93 -18.00
CA PRO A 23 -8.88 2.30 -18.30
C PRO A 23 -8.68 0.78 -18.27
N VAL A 24 -9.29 0.15 -17.27
CA VAL A 24 -9.78 -1.23 -17.20
C VAL A 24 -9.41 -2.14 -18.38
N THR A 25 -8.67 -3.20 -18.07
CA THR A 25 -8.24 -4.37 -18.88
C THR A 25 -6.94 -4.24 -19.67
N PRO A 26 -5.95 -5.13 -19.44
CA PRO A 26 -4.76 -5.19 -20.28
C PRO A 26 -5.20 -5.49 -21.73
N PRO A 27 -4.54 -4.92 -22.75
CA PRO A 27 -4.92 -5.20 -24.12
C PRO A 27 -4.89 -6.72 -24.34
N SER A 28 -5.99 -7.27 -24.88
CA SER A 28 -6.06 -8.64 -25.37
C SER A 28 -4.77 -8.93 -26.17
N PRO A 29 -3.91 -9.86 -25.69
CA PRO A 29 -4.26 -11.23 -25.31
C PRO A 29 -3.85 -11.65 -23.88
N PHE A 30 -3.61 -10.72 -22.96
CA PHE A 30 -3.07 -11.06 -21.63
C PHE A 30 -4.16 -11.52 -20.65
N SER A 31 -4.03 -12.74 -20.11
CA SER A 31 -5.06 -13.39 -19.28
C SER A 31 -4.82 -13.27 -17.76
N TRP A 32 -3.72 -12.64 -17.35
CA TRP A 32 -3.29 -12.53 -15.95
C TRP A 32 -4.17 -11.64 -15.06
N SER A 33 -5.10 -10.88 -15.63
CA SER A 33 -6.12 -10.14 -14.87
C SER A 33 -7.02 -11.05 -14.03
N ALA A 34 -7.00 -12.36 -14.24
CA ALA A 34 -7.74 -13.33 -13.44
C ALA A 34 -7.15 -13.56 -12.03
N GLY A 35 -5.89 -13.16 -11.78
CA GLY A 35 -5.20 -13.36 -10.49
C GLY A 35 -5.03 -12.10 -9.64
N ALA A 36 -5.17 -10.92 -10.22
CA ALA A 36 -5.15 -9.65 -9.49
C ALA A 36 -6.57 -9.28 -9.06
N SER A 37 -6.77 -9.02 -7.77
CA SER A 37 -8.09 -8.66 -7.23
C SER A 37 -8.50 -7.28 -7.69
N ASN A 38 -9.70 -7.15 -8.27
CA ASN A 38 -10.28 -5.84 -8.53
C ASN A 38 -10.45 -5.07 -7.22
N SER A 39 -10.25 -3.76 -7.27
CA SER A 39 -10.63 -2.85 -6.19
C SER A 39 -12.08 -3.09 -5.81
N PRO A 40 -12.38 -3.34 -4.53
CA PRO A 40 -13.75 -3.51 -4.08
C PRO A 40 -14.56 -2.20 -4.15
N ILE A 41 -13.89 -1.07 -4.42
CA ILE A 41 -14.51 0.27 -4.48
C ILE A 41 -14.78 0.67 -5.92
N THR A 42 -13.78 0.57 -6.80
CA THR A 42 -13.95 0.98 -8.21
C THR A 42 -14.43 -0.16 -9.10
N GLY A 43 -14.25 -1.42 -8.67
CA GLY A 43 -14.48 -2.60 -9.51
C GLY A 43 -13.40 -2.81 -10.58
N GLU A 44 -12.33 -2.01 -10.55
CA GLU A 44 -11.25 -2.01 -11.54
C GLU A 44 -9.93 -2.49 -10.90
N LEU A 45 -8.99 -2.97 -11.72
CA LEU A 45 -7.64 -3.32 -11.28
C LEU A 45 -6.86 -2.05 -10.93
N GLU A 46 -6.29 -1.98 -9.73
CA GLU A 46 -5.43 -0.87 -9.31
C GLU A 46 -3.97 -1.11 -9.70
N ASP A 47 -3.22 -0.04 -9.95
CA ASP A 47 -1.80 -0.11 -10.34
C ASP A 47 -0.95 -0.87 -9.31
N THR A 48 -1.28 -0.73 -8.01
CA THR A 48 -0.58 -1.43 -6.92
C THR A 48 -0.82 -2.93 -6.92
N ASP A 49 -2.04 -3.38 -7.27
CA ASP A 49 -2.38 -4.79 -7.40
C ASP A 49 -1.71 -5.42 -8.61
N ILE A 50 -1.67 -4.69 -9.72
CA ILE A 50 -0.96 -5.07 -10.94
C ILE A 50 0.54 -5.23 -10.64
N LEU A 51 1.15 -4.24 -10.00
CA LEU A 51 2.57 -4.26 -9.62
C LEU A 51 2.88 -5.45 -8.71
N ARG A 52 2.11 -5.63 -7.64
CA ARG A 52 2.26 -6.77 -6.73
C ARG A 52 2.16 -8.10 -7.46
N PHE A 53 1.15 -8.27 -8.32
CA PHE A 53 0.97 -9.48 -9.10
C PHE A 53 2.17 -9.75 -10.01
N ILE A 54 2.65 -8.73 -10.75
CA ILE A 54 3.81 -8.86 -11.64
C ILE A 54 5.06 -9.25 -10.84
N THR A 55 5.30 -8.61 -9.70
CA THR A 55 6.45 -8.91 -8.82
C THR A 55 6.40 -10.32 -8.26
N GLU A 56 5.24 -10.77 -7.79
CA GLU A 56 5.06 -12.10 -7.20
C GLU A 56 5.03 -13.22 -8.26
N ASN A 57 4.77 -12.88 -9.53
CA ASN A 57 4.59 -13.84 -10.63
C ASN A 57 5.51 -13.54 -11.81
N ALA A 58 6.75 -13.14 -11.54
CA ALA A 58 7.72 -12.70 -12.55
C ALA A 58 7.96 -13.71 -13.69
N ASP A 59 7.99 -15.00 -13.36
CA ASP A 59 8.25 -16.08 -14.32
C ASP A 59 6.97 -16.56 -15.05
N HIS A 60 5.81 -15.95 -14.77
CA HIS A 60 4.55 -16.32 -15.42
C HIS A 60 4.62 -16.00 -16.93
N PRO A 61 4.24 -16.93 -17.83
CA PRO A 61 4.37 -16.74 -19.28
C PRO A 61 3.74 -15.45 -19.82
N ASP A 62 2.60 -15.05 -19.26
CA ASP A 62 1.95 -13.80 -19.66
C ASP A 62 2.67 -12.54 -19.14
N VAL A 63 3.32 -12.59 -17.98
CA VAL A 63 4.13 -11.49 -17.43
C VAL A 63 5.40 -11.32 -18.26
N VAL A 64 6.09 -12.41 -18.58
CA VAL A 64 7.24 -12.41 -19.49
C VAL A 64 6.86 -11.87 -20.87
N ARG A 65 5.73 -12.30 -21.42
CA ARG A 65 5.21 -11.80 -22.70
C ARG A 65 4.82 -10.33 -22.63
N PHE A 66 4.26 -9.87 -21.51
CA PHE A 66 3.91 -8.46 -21.29
C PHE A 66 5.15 -7.57 -21.37
N PHE A 67 6.25 -7.97 -20.73
CA PHE A 67 7.52 -7.24 -20.82
C PHE A 67 8.09 -7.22 -22.25
N GLN A 68 8.09 -8.35 -22.95
CA GLN A 68 8.58 -8.43 -24.34
C GLN A 68 7.78 -7.55 -25.32
N VAL A 69 6.46 -7.51 -25.17
CA VAL A 69 5.59 -6.66 -26.00
C VAL A 69 5.79 -5.19 -25.65
N SER A 70 5.91 -4.88 -24.35
CA SER A 70 6.13 -3.52 -23.86
C SER A 70 7.47 -2.94 -24.32
N GLU A 71 8.56 -3.72 -24.32
CA GLU A 71 9.88 -3.30 -24.79
C GLU A 71 9.87 -2.92 -26.29
N LYS A 72 9.26 -3.78 -27.13
CA LYS A 72 9.09 -3.53 -28.57
C LYS A 72 8.23 -2.30 -28.83
N ARG A 73 7.15 -2.13 -28.06
CA ARG A 73 6.27 -0.96 -28.15
C ARG A 73 7.02 0.30 -27.75
N SER A 74 7.74 0.29 -26.62
CA SER A 74 8.48 1.47 -26.13
C SER A 74 9.52 1.96 -27.15
N SER A 75 10.28 1.05 -27.75
CA SER A 75 11.26 1.39 -28.79
C SER A 75 10.60 2.07 -30.00
N GLY A 76 9.50 1.52 -30.51
CA GLY A 76 8.76 2.11 -31.62
C GLY A 76 8.09 3.44 -31.26
N VAL A 77 7.61 3.59 -30.01
CA VAL A 77 7.02 4.82 -29.51
C VAL A 77 8.07 5.93 -29.38
N LYS A 78 9.28 5.62 -28.89
CA LYS A 78 10.39 6.58 -28.82
C LYS A 78 10.75 7.15 -30.18
N GLU A 79 10.90 6.29 -31.19
CA GLU A 79 11.21 6.73 -32.56
C GLU A 79 10.09 7.62 -33.12
N LYS A 80 8.82 7.21 -32.94
CA LYS A 80 7.66 8.02 -33.36
C LYS A 80 7.63 9.39 -32.69
N ARG A 81 7.90 9.46 -31.37
CA ARG A 81 7.94 10.72 -30.62
C ARG A 81 9.07 11.63 -31.09
N ALA A 82 10.26 11.08 -31.35
CA ALA A 82 11.38 11.83 -31.92
C ALA A 82 11.06 12.40 -33.30
N GLN A 83 10.45 11.58 -34.18
CA GLN A 83 9.99 12.03 -35.51
C GLN A 83 8.91 13.12 -35.40
N ALA A 84 7.94 12.96 -34.50
CA ALA A 84 6.88 13.94 -34.28
C ALA A 84 7.40 15.27 -33.72
N ALA A 85 8.39 15.23 -32.82
CA ALA A 85 9.05 16.44 -32.30
C ALA A 85 9.84 17.18 -33.39
N ALA A 86 10.55 16.43 -34.25
CA ALA A 86 11.33 17.00 -35.35
C ALA A 86 10.45 17.58 -36.47
N ALA A 87 9.31 16.95 -36.75
CA ALA A 87 8.35 17.38 -37.77
C ALA A 87 7.18 18.21 -37.19
N PHE A 88 7.36 18.78 -35.99
CA PHE A 88 6.30 19.51 -35.31
C PHE A 88 5.87 20.74 -36.11
N ASP A 89 4.57 20.84 -36.34
CA ASP A 89 3.94 21.94 -37.07
C ASP A 89 2.59 22.24 -36.40
N PRO A 90 2.50 23.33 -35.61
CA PRO A 90 1.32 23.60 -34.81
C PRO A 90 0.11 23.96 -35.69
N THR A 91 0.31 24.39 -36.94
CA THR A 91 -0.78 24.73 -37.87
C THR A 91 -1.56 23.50 -38.35
N LYS A 92 -0.95 22.31 -38.25
CA LYS A 92 -1.60 21.03 -38.61
C LYS A 92 -2.38 20.41 -37.45
N LEU A 93 -2.23 20.93 -36.24
CA LEU A 93 -2.90 20.43 -35.05
C LEU A 93 -4.17 21.21 -34.76
N LYS A 94 -5.20 20.50 -34.30
CA LYS A 94 -6.46 21.13 -33.87
C LYS A 94 -6.32 21.68 -32.46
N ILE A 95 -6.86 22.87 -32.24
CA ILE A 95 -7.00 23.44 -30.90
C ILE A 95 -8.19 22.80 -30.20
N GLN A 96 -7.98 22.32 -28.98
CA GLN A 96 -8.99 21.78 -28.10
C GLN A 96 -9.57 22.91 -27.25
N TYR A 97 -10.72 23.45 -27.67
CA TYR A 97 -11.41 24.53 -26.97
C TYR A 97 -11.84 24.11 -25.57
N GLY A 98 -11.68 25.03 -24.62
CA GLY A 98 -11.93 24.83 -23.20
C GLY A 98 -10.93 23.91 -22.50
N ALA A 99 -9.89 23.44 -23.20
CA ALA A 99 -8.87 22.60 -22.58
C ALA A 99 -7.76 23.44 -21.94
N THR A 100 -7.51 23.19 -20.66
CA THR A 100 -6.39 23.74 -19.90
C THR A 100 -5.44 22.61 -19.56
N TRP A 101 -4.21 22.68 -20.05
CA TRP A 101 -3.16 21.71 -19.70
C TRP A 101 -2.16 22.33 -18.75
N VAL A 102 -1.54 21.50 -17.92
CA VAL A 102 -0.52 21.92 -16.97
C VAL A 102 0.76 21.14 -17.24
N VAL A 103 1.88 21.86 -17.23
CA VAL A 103 3.22 21.32 -17.36
C VAL A 103 3.92 21.50 -16.02
N SER A 104 4.29 20.39 -15.38
CA SER A 104 4.90 20.37 -14.05
C SER A 104 6.24 19.67 -14.07
N LEU A 105 7.23 20.24 -13.38
CA LEU A 105 8.53 19.65 -13.14
C LEU A 105 8.68 19.33 -11.65
N GLU A 106 8.89 18.05 -11.36
CA GLU A 106 8.91 17.53 -9.99
C GLU A 106 10.17 16.73 -9.73
N TYR A 107 10.65 16.78 -8.50
CA TYR A 107 11.75 15.94 -8.05
C TYR A 107 11.25 14.50 -7.87
N SER A 108 11.93 13.54 -8.51
CA SER A 108 11.50 12.14 -8.54
C SER A 108 12.38 11.19 -7.72
N GLY A 109 13.55 11.65 -7.25
CA GLY A 109 14.43 10.83 -6.42
C GLY A 109 15.91 10.99 -6.73
N LEU A 110 16.67 9.97 -6.36
CA LEU A 110 18.10 9.86 -6.61
C LEU A 110 18.36 8.59 -7.40
N THR A 111 19.24 8.67 -8.40
CA THR A 111 19.73 7.50 -9.15
C THR A 111 21.25 7.54 -9.26
N THR A 112 21.89 6.37 -9.24
CA THR A 112 23.29 6.23 -9.66
C THR A 112 23.40 5.95 -11.17
N GLU A 113 22.27 5.77 -11.86
CA GLU A 113 22.20 5.49 -13.29
C GLU A 113 22.44 6.74 -14.13
N GLU A 114 23.37 6.67 -15.10
CA GLU A 114 23.60 7.76 -16.05
C GLU A 114 22.63 7.78 -17.24
N ARG A 115 21.92 6.67 -17.48
CA ARG A 115 20.96 6.51 -18.57
C ARG A 115 19.62 6.05 -18.00
N LEU A 116 18.57 6.80 -18.31
CA LEU A 116 17.18 6.33 -18.25
C LEU A 116 16.86 5.59 -19.56
N ASP A 117 17.58 4.51 -19.87
CA ASP A 117 17.25 3.68 -21.04
C ASP A 117 16.34 2.52 -20.65
N ASP A 118 15.20 2.38 -21.33
CA ASP A 118 14.18 1.31 -21.19
C ASP A 118 14.69 -0.14 -21.45
N LYS A 119 15.98 -0.41 -21.24
CA LYS A 119 16.55 -1.74 -21.40
C LYS A 119 16.23 -2.57 -20.16
N LEU A 120 15.19 -3.38 -20.30
CA LEU A 120 14.82 -4.41 -19.34
C LEU A 120 15.95 -5.46 -19.25
N TYR A 121 16.56 -5.62 -18.07
CA TYR A 121 17.61 -6.61 -17.81
C TYR A 121 17.05 -8.04 -17.87
N ARG A 122 17.72 -8.94 -18.59
CA ARG A 122 17.19 -10.29 -18.88
C ARG A 122 17.82 -11.39 -18.03
N THR A 123 19.01 -11.16 -17.46
CA THR A 123 19.69 -12.14 -16.60
C THR A 123 20.22 -11.52 -15.31
N GLU A 124 20.40 -12.35 -14.27
CA GLU A 124 21.06 -11.94 -13.02
C GLU A 124 22.51 -11.48 -13.24
N GLU A 125 23.18 -12.05 -14.25
CA GLU A 125 24.55 -11.68 -14.63
C GLU A 125 24.59 -10.26 -15.24
N GLU A 126 23.61 -9.90 -16.07
CA GLU A 126 23.47 -8.55 -16.62
C GLU A 126 23.15 -7.52 -15.52
N ALA A 127 22.25 -7.87 -14.59
CA ALA A 127 21.91 -7.00 -13.46
C ALA A 127 23.10 -6.77 -12.53
N LYS A 128 23.85 -7.84 -12.20
CA LYS A 128 25.01 -7.78 -11.30
C LYS A 128 26.20 -7.04 -11.92
N ALA A 129 26.50 -7.27 -13.20
CA ALA A 129 27.53 -6.52 -13.91
C ALA A 129 27.21 -5.02 -13.96
N ARG A 130 25.92 -4.66 -14.05
CA ARG A 130 25.47 -3.28 -14.04
C ARG A 130 25.52 -2.65 -12.65
N GLU A 131 25.14 -3.38 -11.61
CA GLU A 131 25.26 -2.93 -10.21
C GLU A 131 26.72 -2.58 -9.86
N GLU A 132 27.68 -3.34 -10.38
CA GLU A 132 29.11 -3.05 -10.27
C GLU A 132 29.55 -1.78 -11.05
N GLU A 133 28.89 -1.46 -12.17
CA GLU A 133 29.10 -0.19 -12.92
C GLU A 133 28.48 1.03 -12.22
N LEU A 134 27.41 0.85 -11.44
CA LEU A 134 26.60 1.91 -10.82
C LEU A 134 27.19 2.51 -9.53
N GLN A 135 28.49 2.36 -9.30
CA GLN A 135 29.18 2.89 -8.10
C GLN A 135 29.48 4.41 -8.13
N GLY A 136 28.87 5.14 -9.06
CA GLY A 136 29.00 6.61 -9.17
C GLY A 136 28.24 7.37 -8.08
N PRO A 137 28.50 8.68 -7.90
CA PRO A 137 27.72 9.50 -6.98
C PRO A 137 26.27 9.62 -7.46
N ALA A 138 25.32 9.49 -6.52
CA ALA A 138 23.90 9.62 -6.82
C ALA A 138 23.56 11.01 -7.39
N LYS A 139 22.82 11.03 -8.49
CA LYS A 139 22.32 12.23 -9.18
C LYS A 139 20.82 12.36 -8.94
N ALA A 140 20.34 13.59 -8.79
CA ALA A 140 18.90 13.87 -8.67
C ALA A 140 18.18 13.56 -9.98
N THR A 141 17.03 12.90 -9.90
CA THR A 141 16.12 12.73 -11.04
C THR A 141 14.91 13.64 -10.91
N PHE A 142 14.39 14.05 -12.05
CA PHE A 142 13.23 14.92 -12.16
C PHE A 142 12.27 14.36 -13.19
N GLN A 143 10.98 14.49 -12.94
CA GLN A 143 9.93 14.10 -13.86
C GLN A 143 9.20 15.33 -14.37
N LEU A 144 9.03 15.40 -15.69
CA LEU A 144 8.24 16.43 -16.36
C LEU A 144 6.91 15.81 -16.80
N PHE A 145 5.82 16.39 -16.33
CA PHE A 145 4.45 15.96 -16.61
C PHE A 145 3.74 16.97 -17.50
N CYS A 146 2.93 16.49 -18.43
CA CYS A 146 1.90 17.26 -19.11
C CYS A 146 0.58 16.56 -18.85
N TYR A 147 -0.37 17.21 -18.18
CA TYR A 147 -1.68 16.62 -17.90
C TYR A 147 -2.81 17.61 -18.17
N ILE A 148 -4.01 17.07 -18.39
CA ILE A 148 -5.21 17.86 -18.66
C ILE A 148 -5.86 18.24 -17.33
N ARG A 149 -5.95 19.54 -17.04
CA ARG A 149 -6.62 20.07 -15.84
C ARG A 149 -8.12 20.24 -16.07
N GLU A 150 -8.51 20.80 -17.21
CA GLU A 150 -9.90 21.04 -17.62
C GLU A 150 -10.05 20.72 -19.11
N GLY A 151 -11.22 20.25 -19.54
CA GLY A 151 -11.51 19.98 -20.95
C GLY A 151 -12.65 18.97 -21.20
N PRO A 152 -13.16 18.87 -22.44
CA PRO A 152 -14.32 18.05 -22.79
C PRO A 152 -14.11 16.53 -22.72
N GLU A 153 -12.86 16.07 -22.63
CA GLU A 153 -12.51 14.65 -22.55
C GLU A 153 -12.13 14.19 -21.11
N VAL A 154 -12.19 15.07 -20.10
CA VAL A 154 -11.73 14.76 -18.73
C VAL A 154 -12.66 13.74 -18.10
N ARG A 155 -12.24 12.46 -18.06
CA ARG A 155 -12.91 11.41 -17.29
C ARG A 155 -12.21 11.12 -15.96
N ARG A 156 -10.89 11.32 -15.89
CA ARG A 156 -10.06 11.34 -14.68
C ARG A 156 -8.63 11.65 -15.12
N ALA A 157 -7.99 12.67 -14.54
CA ALA A 157 -6.55 12.67 -14.32
C ALA A 157 -5.59 12.39 -15.51
N ASP A 158 -5.99 12.60 -16.77
CA ASP A 158 -5.26 12.14 -17.96
C ASP A 158 -3.89 12.82 -18.14
N THR A 159 -2.82 12.10 -17.79
CA THR A 159 -1.45 12.45 -18.19
C THR A 159 -1.35 12.33 -19.70
N ARG A 160 -1.03 13.40 -20.40
CA ARG A 160 -0.81 13.38 -21.85
C ARG A 160 0.57 12.87 -22.21
N TYR A 161 1.58 13.25 -21.43
CA TYR A 161 2.94 12.82 -21.61
C TYR A 161 3.74 13.02 -20.33
N MET A 162 4.71 12.13 -20.10
CA MET A 162 5.62 12.17 -18.97
C MET A 162 7.01 11.79 -19.48
N LYS A 163 8.04 12.45 -18.97
CA LYS A 163 9.43 12.12 -19.25
C LYS A 163 10.29 12.35 -18.02
N GLU A 164 11.12 11.38 -17.70
CA GLU A 164 12.10 11.49 -16.62
C GLU A 164 13.44 12.03 -17.15
N PHE A 165 14.15 12.74 -16.29
CA PHE A 165 15.43 13.37 -16.56
C PHE A 165 16.40 13.09 -15.41
N VAL A 166 17.65 12.77 -15.74
CA VAL A 166 18.76 12.80 -14.78
C VAL A 166 19.31 14.22 -14.75
N GLY A 167 19.16 14.89 -13.61
CA GLY A 167 19.38 16.33 -13.47
C GLY A 167 18.22 17.16 -14.00
N LEU A 168 18.31 18.48 -13.79
CA LEU A 168 17.30 19.41 -14.28
C LEU A 168 17.28 19.44 -15.82
N PRO A 169 16.10 19.42 -16.46
CA PRO A 169 16.00 19.49 -17.90
C PRO A 169 16.41 20.87 -18.42
N THR A 170 17.02 20.89 -19.61
CA THR A 170 17.32 22.12 -20.35
C THR A 170 16.06 22.68 -21.02
N SER A 171 16.07 23.99 -21.37
CA SER A 171 14.94 24.62 -22.08
C SER A 171 14.61 23.91 -23.40
N ALA A 172 15.62 23.43 -24.13
CA ALA A 172 15.43 22.67 -25.37
C ALA A 172 14.73 21.32 -25.14
N GLN A 173 15.06 20.63 -24.04
CA GLN A 173 14.40 19.39 -23.65
C GLN A 173 12.94 19.62 -23.23
N ILE A 174 12.65 20.76 -22.58
CA ILE A 174 11.27 21.14 -22.24
C ILE A 174 10.49 21.48 -23.51
N GLU A 175 11.06 22.24 -24.45
CA GLU A 175 10.42 22.52 -25.74
C GLU A 175 10.12 21.24 -26.53
N GLU A 176 11.09 20.33 -26.61
CA GLU A 176 10.90 18.99 -27.22
C GLU A 176 9.74 18.25 -26.53
N PHE A 177 9.70 18.26 -25.20
CA PHE A 177 8.64 17.64 -24.43
C PHE A 177 7.25 18.23 -24.74
N LEU A 178 7.14 19.55 -24.92
CA LEU A 178 5.89 20.20 -25.31
C LEU A 178 5.43 19.76 -26.70
N LYS A 179 6.35 19.70 -27.67
CA LYS A 179 6.07 19.22 -29.03
C LYS A 179 5.53 17.80 -29.01
N ILE A 180 6.15 16.91 -28.21
CA ILE A 180 5.69 15.53 -28.06
C ILE A 180 4.30 15.48 -27.39
N SER A 181 4.08 16.26 -26.34
CA SER A 181 2.78 16.31 -25.61
C SER A 181 1.61 16.72 -26.52
N MET A 182 1.89 17.52 -27.55
CA MET A 182 0.90 17.99 -28.53
C MET A 182 0.78 17.05 -29.73
N ALA A 183 1.89 16.55 -30.28
CA ALA A 183 1.91 15.83 -31.57
C ALA A 183 1.94 14.30 -31.44
N ALA A 184 2.53 13.76 -30.38
CA ALA A 184 2.66 12.32 -30.14
C ALA A 184 2.53 11.97 -28.65
N PRO A 185 1.38 12.30 -28.02
CA PRO A 185 1.14 11.98 -26.62
C PRO A 185 1.04 10.47 -26.39
N ILE A 186 0.76 10.04 -25.15
CA ILE A 186 0.41 8.65 -24.87
C ILE A 186 -0.79 8.21 -25.73
N GLU A 187 -0.87 6.92 -26.07
CA GLU A 187 -1.77 6.41 -27.12
C GLU A 187 -3.28 6.65 -26.87
N LEU A 188 -3.68 6.90 -25.62
CA LEU A 188 -5.06 7.22 -25.27
C LEU A 188 -5.45 8.67 -25.64
N CYS A 189 -4.45 9.55 -25.83
CA CYS A 189 -4.64 10.95 -26.17
C CYS A 189 -4.47 11.17 -27.68
N LYS A 190 -5.34 12.00 -28.25
CA LYS A 190 -5.19 12.44 -29.65
C LYS A 190 -4.21 13.61 -29.77
N PRO A 191 -3.47 13.73 -30.88
CA PRO A 191 -2.67 14.92 -31.17
C PRO A 191 -3.54 16.18 -31.26
N CYS A 192 -3.21 17.21 -30.47
CA CYS A 192 -3.92 18.49 -30.42
C CYS A 192 -3.08 19.54 -29.66
N ILE A 193 -3.57 20.78 -29.66
CA ILE A 193 -3.04 21.91 -28.88
C ILE A 193 -4.11 22.30 -27.86
N PRO A 194 -3.78 22.61 -26.59
CA PRO A 194 -4.76 23.11 -25.63
C PRO A 194 -5.20 24.53 -25.98
N GLN A 195 -6.31 25.00 -25.42
CA GLN A 195 -6.60 26.43 -25.47
C GLN A 195 -5.66 27.21 -24.51
N THR A 196 -5.37 26.64 -23.34
CA THR A 196 -4.48 27.26 -22.35
C THR A 196 -3.43 26.27 -21.86
N LEU A 197 -2.16 26.68 -21.89
CA LEU A 197 -1.04 25.93 -21.35
C LEU A 197 -0.48 26.64 -20.11
N LEU A 198 -0.51 25.95 -18.97
CA LEU A 198 -0.02 26.47 -17.70
C LEU A 198 1.30 25.79 -17.33
N PHE A 199 2.28 26.57 -16.90
CA PHE A 199 3.56 26.08 -16.40
C PHE A 199 3.63 26.28 -14.88
N THR A 200 4.07 25.26 -14.14
CA THR A 200 4.33 25.43 -12.70
C THR A 200 5.55 26.31 -12.46
N HIS A 201 5.66 26.88 -11.25
CA HIS A 201 6.69 27.85 -10.90
C HIS A 201 8.13 27.33 -11.08
N ASN A 202 8.35 26.01 -11.00
CA ASN A 202 9.65 25.38 -11.22
C ASN A 202 10.16 25.55 -12.66
N LEU A 203 9.27 25.84 -13.61
CA LEU A 203 9.62 26.05 -15.02
C LEU A 203 9.84 27.52 -15.38
N MET A 204 9.63 28.45 -14.42
CA MET A 204 9.81 29.88 -14.63
C MET A 204 11.22 30.27 -15.15
N PRO A 205 12.33 29.62 -14.73
CA PRO A 205 13.66 29.88 -15.32
C PRO A 205 13.77 29.63 -16.83
N HIS A 206 12.84 28.86 -17.42
CA HIS A 206 12.85 28.53 -18.85
C HIS A 206 11.96 29.46 -19.69
N GLN A 207 11.22 30.39 -19.07
CA GLN A 207 10.22 31.23 -19.73
C GLN A 207 10.81 31.94 -20.96
N ASP A 208 11.88 32.70 -20.81
CA ASP A 208 12.47 33.50 -21.89
C ASP A 208 12.94 32.65 -23.08
N SER A 209 13.42 31.43 -22.79
CA SER A 209 13.85 30.50 -23.85
C SER A 209 12.67 29.87 -24.59
N LEU A 210 11.52 29.71 -23.92
CA LEU A 210 10.32 29.10 -24.47
C LEU A 210 9.42 30.10 -25.20
N LEU A 211 9.51 31.40 -24.90
CA LEU A 211 8.67 32.44 -25.50
C LEU A 211 8.62 32.36 -27.04
N PRO A 212 9.74 32.23 -27.79
CA PRO A 212 9.68 32.17 -29.25
C PRO A 212 8.83 31.00 -29.78
N PHE A 213 8.86 29.85 -29.10
CA PHE A 213 8.06 28.69 -29.44
C PHE A 213 6.58 28.88 -29.06
N LEU A 214 6.31 29.50 -27.92
CA LEU A 214 4.94 29.70 -27.41
C LEU A 214 4.18 30.79 -28.17
N ASP A 215 4.88 31.84 -28.60
CA ASP A 215 4.29 32.96 -29.36
C ASP A 215 3.96 32.57 -30.81
N ASP A 216 4.59 31.52 -31.36
CA ASP A 216 4.33 30.98 -32.70
C ASP A 216 3.06 30.11 -32.76
N MET A 217 2.42 29.84 -31.62
CA MET A 217 1.25 28.97 -31.54
C MET A 217 -0.01 29.61 -32.16
N PRO A 218 -0.88 28.81 -32.81
CA PRO A 218 -2.09 29.32 -33.45
C PRO A 218 -3.11 29.83 -32.44
N LEU A 219 -3.76 30.95 -32.73
CA LEU A 219 -4.87 31.47 -31.94
C LEU A 219 -6.07 30.50 -31.94
N PRO A 220 -6.83 30.38 -30.82
CA PRO A 220 -6.75 31.18 -29.60
C PRO A 220 -5.88 30.53 -28.48
N PHE A 221 -4.75 29.91 -28.82
CA PHE A 221 -3.80 29.43 -27.82
C PHE A 221 -3.34 30.56 -26.90
N SER A 222 -3.16 30.22 -25.63
CA SER A 222 -2.65 31.11 -24.58
C SER A 222 -1.78 30.31 -23.61
N PHE A 223 -0.85 30.98 -22.94
CA PHE A 223 -0.01 30.35 -21.93
C PHE A 223 0.21 31.26 -20.71
N LEU A 224 0.57 30.65 -19.58
CA LEU A 224 0.82 31.32 -18.32
C LEU A 224 1.88 30.56 -17.52
N PHE A 225 2.76 31.28 -16.82
CA PHE A 225 3.65 30.72 -15.80
C PHE A 225 3.10 31.05 -14.42
N GLN A 226 2.92 30.03 -13.58
CA GLN A 226 2.43 30.22 -12.22
C GLN A 226 3.44 30.96 -11.36
N PRO A 227 2.99 31.94 -10.57
CA PRO A 227 3.83 32.54 -9.54
C PRO A 227 4.06 31.55 -8.38
N LYS A 228 5.19 31.71 -7.67
CA LYS A 228 5.68 30.78 -6.64
C LYS A 228 4.77 30.63 -5.42
N ASP A 229 3.89 31.59 -5.17
CA ASP A 229 2.93 31.60 -4.05
C ASP A 229 1.63 30.84 -4.36
N MET A 230 1.41 30.46 -5.62
CA MET A 230 0.29 29.61 -6.02
C MET A 230 0.64 28.15 -5.74
N ARG A 231 -0.23 27.46 -4.98
CA ARG A 231 -0.08 26.03 -4.65
C ARG A 231 -0.03 25.20 -5.94
N ASP A 232 0.87 24.22 -6.00
CA ASP A 232 1.03 23.37 -7.18
C ASP A 232 -0.29 22.62 -7.48
N PRO A 233 -0.91 22.83 -8.66
CA PRO A 233 -2.15 22.15 -9.02
C PRO A 233 -2.02 20.63 -9.10
N VAL A 234 -0.83 20.09 -9.36
CA VAL A 234 -0.57 18.62 -9.30
C VAL A 234 -0.70 18.15 -7.87
N GLN A 235 0.05 18.78 -6.97
CA GLN A 235 0.04 18.41 -5.56
C GLN A 235 -1.36 18.54 -4.97
N GLU A 236 -2.09 19.62 -5.26
CA GLU A 236 -3.45 19.80 -4.75
C GLU A 236 -4.42 18.73 -5.30
N ARG A 237 -4.24 18.31 -6.56
CA ARG A 237 -5.03 17.24 -7.17
C ARG A 237 -4.70 15.89 -6.53
N ASP A 238 -3.43 15.56 -6.41
CA ASP A 238 -2.99 14.27 -5.88
C ASP A 238 -3.32 14.14 -4.39
N ASP A 239 -3.19 15.23 -3.62
CA ASP A 239 -3.66 15.32 -2.24
C ASP A 239 -5.16 15.05 -2.14
N LYS A 240 -5.98 15.65 -3.01
CA LYS A 240 -7.44 15.41 -3.03
C LYS A 240 -7.78 13.99 -3.43
N LEU A 241 -7.10 13.44 -4.43
CA LEU A 241 -7.34 12.07 -4.90
C LEU A 241 -6.94 11.07 -3.81
N ALA A 242 -5.78 11.25 -3.18
CA ALA A 242 -5.31 10.44 -2.06
C ALA A 242 -6.27 10.54 -0.86
N ALA A 243 -6.76 11.74 -0.54
CA ALA A 243 -7.72 11.95 0.56
C ALA A 243 -9.06 11.24 0.30
N ASN A 244 -9.60 11.33 -0.92
CA ASN A 244 -10.83 10.63 -1.31
C ASN A 244 -10.65 9.11 -1.19
N TYR A 245 -9.56 8.60 -1.76
CA TYR A 245 -9.22 7.19 -1.70
C TYR A 245 -9.07 6.68 -0.27
N PHE A 246 -8.33 7.39 0.57
CA PHE A 246 -8.16 7.05 1.98
C PHE A 246 -9.53 7.02 2.69
N SER A 247 -10.37 8.03 2.47
CA SER A 247 -11.71 8.09 3.08
C SER A 247 -12.60 6.93 2.64
N GLU A 248 -12.59 6.54 1.37
CA GLU A 248 -13.41 5.45 0.84
C GLU A 248 -12.96 4.09 1.40
N TYR A 249 -11.65 3.82 1.41
CA TYR A 249 -11.08 2.59 1.96
C TYR A 249 -11.32 2.47 3.47
N MET A 250 -11.16 3.57 4.21
CA MET A 250 -11.50 3.61 5.63
C MET A 250 -12.99 3.39 5.87
N GLY A 251 -13.86 3.96 5.04
CA GLY A 251 -15.31 3.75 5.09
C GLY A 251 -15.69 2.29 4.87
N LEU A 252 -15.07 1.64 3.87
CA LEU A 252 -15.27 0.21 3.60
C LEU A 252 -14.76 -0.65 4.77
N ALA A 253 -13.55 -0.38 5.28
CA ALA A 253 -12.98 -1.09 6.42
C ALA A 253 -13.83 -0.98 7.68
N MET A 254 -14.36 0.20 7.97
CA MET A 254 -15.29 0.43 9.07
C MET A 254 -16.59 -0.35 8.88
N LYS A 255 -17.14 -0.37 7.66
CA LYS A 255 -18.34 -1.12 7.33
C LYS A 255 -18.17 -2.63 7.55
N HIS A 256 -17.07 -3.23 7.09
CA HIS A 256 -16.80 -4.67 7.35
C HIS A 256 -16.68 -4.96 8.84
N LYS A 257 -15.98 -4.10 9.60
CA LYS A 257 -15.88 -4.22 11.06
C LYS A 257 -17.27 -4.18 11.72
N GLU A 258 -18.12 -3.23 11.34
CA GLU A 258 -19.47 -3.07 11.87
C GLU A 258 -20.40 -4.22 11.50
N GLN A 259 -20.32 -4.70 10.26
CA GLN A 259 -21.05 -5.88 9.80
C GLN A 259 -20.64 -7.13 10.58
N GLY A 260 -19.33 -7.35 10.76
CA GLY A 260 -18.82 -8.46 11.55
C GLY A 260 -19.29 -8.42 13.00
N ASN A 261 -19.27 -7.23 13.63
CA ASN A 261 -19.79 -7.04 14.99
C ASN A 261 -21.30 -7.31 15.07
N ALA A 262 -22.08 -6.84 14.08
CA ALA A 262 -23.53 -7.03 14.05
C ALA A 262 -23.90 -8.51 13.82
N ALA A 263 -23.17 -9.20 12.93
CA ALA A 263 -23.33 -10.63 12.68
C ALA A 263 -22.98 -11.46 13.93
N TYR A 264 -21.88 -11.12 14.61
CA TYR A 264 -21.50 -11.72 15.89
C TYR A 264 -22.61 -11.58 16.94
N ALA A 265 -23.18 -10.37 17.10
CA ALA A 265 -24.25 -10.11 18.06
C ALA A 265 -25.54 -10.91 17.77
N LYS A 266 -25.75 -11.31 16.52
CA LYS A 266 -26.90 -12.13 16.08
C LYS A 266 -26.62 -13.63 16.06
N GLY A 267 -25.39 -14.06 16.33
CA GLY A 267 -24.98 -15.45 16.18
C GLY A 267 -24.80 -15.91 14.73
N GLU A 268 -24.80 -15.00 13.76
CA GLU A 268 -24.64 -15.28 12.34
C GLU A 268 -23.15 -15.47 12.00
N ARG A 269 -22.56 -16.62 12.38
CA ARG A 269 -21.11 -16.84 12.29
C ARG A 269 -20.54 -16.65 10.88
N GLU A 270 -21.18 -17.21 9.85
CA GLU A 270 -20.71 -17.12 8.47
C GLU A 270 -20.62 -15.67 7.98
N ARG A 271 -21.60 -14.84 8.35
CA ARG A 271 -21.66 -13.42 7.94
C ARG A 271 -20.68 -12.53 8.70
N ALA A 272 -20.08 -13.05 9.77
CA ALA A 272 -19.03 -12.35 10.50
C ALA A 272 -17.65 -12.49 9.84
N VAL A 273 -17.51 -13.41 8.88
CA VAL A 273 -16.25 -13.72 8.17
C VAL A 273 -16.14 -12.91 6.88
N ASP A 274 -15.96 -11.61 7.03
CA ASP A 274 -15.66 -10.74 5.90
C ASP A 274 -14.56 -9.74 6.28
N HIS A 275 -13.66 -9.45 5.35
CA HIS A 275 -12.41 -8.73 5.60
C HIS A 275 -12.23 -7.59 4.61
N PRO A 276 -11.88 -6.38 5.10
CA PRO A 276 -11.64 -5.27 4.21
C PRO A 276 -10.31 -5.40 3.46
N PRO A 277 -10.15 -4.72 2.32
CA PRO A 277 -8.87 -4.64 1.62
C PRO A 277 -7.82 -3.94 2.50
N GLU A 278 -6.58 -4.41 2.41
CA GLU A 278 -5.43 -3.80 3.06
C GLU A 278 -4.75 -2.81 2.11
N ARG A 279 -4.70 -1.51 2.47
CA ARG A 279 -4.10 -0.47 1.61
C ARG A 279 -3.05 0.38 2.32
N ASP A 280 -3.34 0.78 3.55
CA ASP A 280 -2.55 1.69 4.36
C ASP A 280 -2.47 1.20 5.83
N ALA A 281 -1.73 1.92 6.67
CA ALA A 281 -1.51 1.51 8.06
C ALA A 281 -2.81 1.49 8.88
N GLU A 282 -3.74 2.39 8.62
CA GLU A 282 -5.03 2.52 9.31
C GLU A 282 -5.99 1.38 8.93
N THR A 283 -6.11 1.09 7.63
CA THR A 283 -6.91 -0.04 7.12
C THR A 283 -6.32 -1.39 7.56
N ARG A 284 -4.99 -1.52 7.65
CA ARG A 284 -4.32 -2.69 8.24
C ARG A 284 -4.73 -2.95 9.70
N LYS A 285 -4.80 -1.89 10.52
CA LYS A 285 -5.29 -2.03 11.91
C LYS A 285 -6.74 -2.49 11.97
N LEU A 286 -7.60 -1.96 11.10
CA LEU A 286 -9.00 -2.40 11.02
C LEU A 286 -9.14 -3.85 10.52
N LEU A 287 -8.28 -4.28 9.60
CA LEU A 287 -8.21 -5.66 9.14
C LEU A 287 -7.86 -6.62 10.28
N ALA A 288 -6.87 -6.28 11.13
CA ALA A 288 -6.56 -7.07 12.33
C ALA A 288 -7.75 -7.18 13.29
N VAL A 289 -8.54 -6.09 13.45
CA VAL A 289 -9.78 -6.11 14.22
C VAL A 289 -10.79 -7.08 13.61
N CYS A 290 -10.96 -7.07 12.28
CA CYS A 290 -11.88 -7.96 11.58
C CYS A 290 -11.47 -9.43 11.75
N TYR A 291 -10.18 -9.77 11.60
CA TYR A 291 -9.68 -11.12 11.85
C TYR A 291 -9.95 -11.58 13.29
N ALA A 292 -9.69 -10.74 14.31
CA ALA A 292 -9.99 -11.10 15.69
C ALA A 292 -11.49 -11.24 15.98
N ASN A 293 -12.33 -10.48 15.29
CA ASN A 293 -13.79 -10.63 15.35
C ASN A 293 -14.25 -11.94 14.70
N CYS A 294 -13.64 -12.36 13.58
CA CYS A 294 -13.90 -13.65 12.95
C CYS A 294 -13.53 -14.80 13.88
N ALA A 295 -12.35 -14.73 14.51
CA ALA A 295 -11.95 -15.69 15.54
C ALA A 295 -12.98 -15.77 16.67
N ALA A 296 -13.50 -14.63 17.14
CA ALA A 296 -14.55 -14.58 18.14
C ALA A 296 -15.84 -15.28 17.65
N ALA A 297 -16.29 -14.97 16.44
CA ALA A 297 -17.51 -15.52 15.86
C ALA A 297 -17.43 -17.04 15.70
N ARG A 298 -16.30 -17.57 15.22
CA ARG A 298 -16.08 -19.02 15.05
C ARG A 298 -16.06 -19.79 16.38
N MET A 299 -15.72 -19.12 17.49
CA MET A 299 -15.79 -19.69 18.84
C MET A 299 -17.16 -19.60 19.52
N LEU A 300 -18.09 -18.80 18.99
CA LEU A 300 -19.40 -18.58 19.60
C LEU A 300 -20.20 -19.88 19.61
N VAL A 301 -20.89 -20.24 20.70
CA VAL A 301 -21.86 -21.36 20.69
C VAL A 301 -23.22 -20.81 20.27
N VAL A 302 -23.88 -21.44 19.29
CA VAL A 302 -25.18 -21.00 18.74
C VAL A 302 -26.13 -22.18 18.81
N GLU A 303 -27.24 -22.00 19.54
CA GLU A 303 -28.25 -23.06 19.71
C GLU A 303 -28.95 -23.34 18.38
N GLY A 304 -28.98 -24.62 17.98
CA GLY A 304 -29.53 -25.04 16.67
C GLY A 304 -28.72 -24.56 15.46
N GLY A 305 -27.55 -23.95 15.66
CA GLY A 305 -26.63 -23.52 14.61
C GLY A 305 -25.52 -24.54 14.34
N GLU A 306 -24.59 -24.16 13.46
CA GLU A 306 -23.43 -25.00 13.12
C GLU A 306 -22.50 -25.24 14.31
N GLU A 307 -21.68 -26.30 14.22
CA GLU A 307 -20.61 -26.55 15.18
C GLU A 307 -19.54 -25.45 15.13
N ARG A 308 -18.86 -25.25 16.26
CA ARG A 308 -17.77 -24.25 16.34
C ARG A 308 -16.58 -24.72 15.51
N ASP A 309 -16.03 -23.81 14.72
CA ASP A 309 -14.78 -24.05 14.01
C ASP A 309 -13.61 -23.44 14.78
N LEU A 310 -13.16 -24.16 15.80
CA LEU A 310 -12.10 -23.71 16.70
C LEU A 310 -10.73 -23.65 16.01
N LYS A 311 -10.50 -24.47 14.98
CA LYS A 311 -9.24 -24.45 14.23
C LYS A 311 -9.15 -23.19 13.37
N ALA A 312 -10.20 -22.87 12.63
CA ALA A 312 -10.23 -21.61 11.89
C ALA A 312 -10.22 -20.38 12.82
N ALA A 313 -10.74 -20.50 14.06
CA ALA A 313 -10.60 -19.43 15.05
C ALA A 313 -9.14 -19.17 15.45
N VAL A 314 -8.32 -20.22 15.59
CA VAL A 314 -6.87 -20.09 15.82
C VAL A 314 -6.20 -19.41 14.63
N GLU A 315 -6.50 -19.85 13.41
CA GLU A 315 -5.94 -19.26 12.19
C GLU A 315 -6.27 -17.77 12.05
N ASP A 316 -7.53 -17.39 12.28
CA ASP A 316 -7.96 -15.99 12.22
C ASP A 316 -7.30 -15.15 13.32
N ALA A 317 -7.13 -15.69 14.53
CA ALA A 317 -6.44 -14.97 15.59
C ALA A 317 -4.92 -14.79 15.31
N GLU A 318 -4.26 -15.79 14.72
CA GLU A 318 -2.86 -15.65 14.27
C GLU A 318 -2.72 -14.68 13.11
N LYS A 319 -3.67 -14.66 12.16
CA LYS A 319 -3.72 -13.63 11.10
C LYS A 319 -3.86 -12.24 11.71
N ALA A 320 -4.74 -12.05 12.69
CA ALA A 320 -4.89 -10.78 13.40
C ALA A 320 -3.57 -10.31 14.04
N ILE A 321 -2.85 -11.22 14.70
CA ILE A 321 -1.53 -10.94 15.32
C ILE A 321 -0.48 -10.60 14.25
N LYS A 322 -0.46 -11.32 13.13
CA LYS A 322 0.47 -11.06 12.02
C LYS A 322 0.19 -9.69 11.38
N THR A 323 -1.07 -9.30 11.23
CA THR A 323 -1.50 -8.04 10.64
C THR A 323 -1.23 -6.85 11.57
N ASP A 324 -1.53 -6.98 12.87
CA ASP A 324 -1.19 -5.98 13.89
C ASP A 324 -0.69 -6.68 15.17
N PRO A 325 0.64 -6.80 15.36
CA PRO A 325 1.23 -7.41 16.54
C PRO A 325 0.92 -6.67 17.83
N THR A 326 0.49 -5.40 17.76
CA THR A 326 0.16 -4.60 18.95
C THR A 326 -1.29 -4.74 19.37
N TYR A 327 -2.10 -5.50 18.62
CA TYR A 327 -3.52 -5.65 18.92
C TYR A 327 -3.77 -6.71 20.01
N ALA A 328 -3.75 -6.26 21.28
CA ALA A 328 -3.87 -7.12 22.46
C ALA A 328 -5.04 -8.12 22.40
N LYS A 329 -6.22 -7.71 21.91
CA LYS A 329 -7.40 -8.59 21.83
C LYS A 329 -7.15 -9.82 20.96
N ALA A 330 -6.30 -9.76 19.95
CA ALA A 330 -5.97 -10.90 19.10
C ALA A 330 -5.32 -12.04 19.90
N TYR A 331 -4.39 -11.71 20.81
CA TYR A 331 -3.79 -12.69 21.73
C TYR A 331 -4.83 -13.30 22.67
N THR A 332 -5.77 -12.50 23.19
CA THR A 332 -6.89 -13.03 23.98
C THR A 332 -7.80 -13.96 23.17
N ARG A 333 -8.03 -13.67 21.89
CA ARG A 333 -8.82 -14.55 21.00
C ARG A 333 -8.10 -15.86 20.72
N LEU A 334 -6.79 -15.79 20.43
CA LEU A 334 -5.96 -16.97 20.22
C LEU A 334 -5.94 -17.85 21.47
N SER A 335 -5.74 -17.24 22.63
CA SER A 335 -5.76 -17.93 23.93
C SER A 335 -7.07 -18.67 24.17
N ARG A 336 -8.22 -17.98 24.01
CA ARG A 336 -9.55 -18.60 24.16
C ARG A 336 -9.83 -19.71 23.15
N ALA A 337 -9.30 -19.59 21.92
CA ALA A 337 -9.45 -20.63 20.91
C ALA A 337 -8.71 -21.91 21.33
N TYR A 338 -7.49 -21.77 21.86
CA TYR A 338 -6.75 -22.89 22.44
C TYR A 338 -7.40 -23.47 23.70
N GLU A 339 -7.96 -22.65 24.59
CA GLU A 339 -8.74 -23.12 25.74
C GLU A 339 -9.92 -23.99 25.28
N ALA A 340 -10.68 -23.52 24.30
CA ALA A 340 -11.82 -24.24 23.74
C ALA A 340 -11.42 -25.56 23.06
N LEU A 341 -10.19 -25.66 22.56
CA LEU A 341 -9.59 -26.89 22.00
C LEU A 341 -9.05 -27.84 23.07
N GLY A 342 -9.00 -27.43 24.35
CA GLY A 342 -8.41 -28.21 25.43
C GLY A 342 -6.88 -28.12 25.50
N ASN A 343 -6.30 -27.04 24.97
CA ASN A 343 -4.85 -26.80 24.87
C ASN A 343 -4.43 -25.63 25.81
N PRO A 344 -4.40 -25.83 27.13
CA PRO A 344 -4.17 -24.75 28.10
C PRO A 344 -2.74 -24.18 28.05
N TYR A 345 -1.76 -24.96 27.60
CA TYR A 345 -0.37 -24.49 27.48
C TYR A 345 -0.23 -23.45 26.36
N GLU A 346 -0.72 -23.78 25.17
CA GLU A 346 -0.75 -22.90 24.00
C GLU A 346 -1.61 -21.65 24.28
N ALA A 347 -2.67 -21.80 25.09
CA ALA A 347 -3.46 -20.66 25.56
C ALA A 347 -2.65 -19.67 26.41
N GLN A 348 -1.82 -20.16 27.34
CA GLN A 348 -0.91 -19.31 28.11
C GLN A 348 0.18 -18.71 27.21
N GLU A 349 0.76 -19.51 26.31
CA GLU A 349 1.80 -19.06 25.40
C GLU A 349 1.35 -17.89 24.53
N ALA A 350 0.12 -17.93 24.00
CA ALA A 350 -0.46 -16.84 23.25
C ALA A 350 -0.44 -15.50 24.03
N LEU A 351 -0.84 -15.50 25.31
CA LEU A 351 -0.86 -14.29 26.12
C LEU A 351 0.54 -13.80 26.48
N VAL A 352 1.45 -14.74 26.79
CA VAL A 352 2.84 -14.44 27.10
C VAL A 352 3.56 -13.86 25.89
N ARG A 353 3.31 -14.36 24.67
CA ARG A 353 3.79 -13.77 23.41
C ARG A 353 3.42 -12.28 23.33
N GLY A 354 2.16 -11.94 23.62
CA GLY A 354 1.70 -10.55 23.68
C GLY A 354 2.40 -9.74 24.76
N LEU A 355 2.45 -10.24 26.00
CA LEU A 355 3.07 -9.55 27.15
C LEU A 355 4.59 -9.36 27.02
N ARG A 356 5.27 -10.11 26.15
CA ARG A 356 6.69 -9.90 25.84
C ARG A 356 6.93 -8.72 24.89
N LEU A 357 5.91 -8.23 24.20
CA LEU A 357 6.05 -7.06 23.33
C LEU A 357 6.18 -5.79 24.15
N LYS A 358 7.07 -4.89 23.74
CA LYS A 358 7.31 -3.61 24.40
C LYS A 358 6.03 -2.78 24.59
N ASP A 359 5.15 -2.80 23.59
CA ASP A 359 3.91 -2.01 23.61
C ASP A 359 2.79 -2.65 24.45
N LEU A 360 2.90 -3.96 24.75
CA LEU A 360 1.88 -4.72 25.48
C LEU A 360 2.33 -5.27 26.83
N ASN A 361 3.60 -5.10 27.21
CA ASN A 361 4.13 -5.61 28.48
C ASN A 361 3.42 -5.04 29.72
N LYS A 362 2.80 -3.87 29.62
CA LYS A 362 1.99 -3.22 30.67
C LYS A 362 0.49 -3.36 30.43
N HIS A 363 0.06 -4.25 29.54
CA HIS A 363 -1.35 -4.44 29.22
C HIS A 363 -2.03 -5.36 30.26
N TYR A 364 -2.62 -4.75 31.30
CA TYR A 364 -3.27 -5.48 32.39
C TYR A 364 -4.35 -6.48 31.95
N GLY A 365 -5.10 -6.21 30.89
CA GLY A 365 -6.10 -7.17 30.41
C GLY A 365 -5.52 -8.50 29.90
N LEU A 366 -4.28 -8.50 29.41
CA LEU A 366 -3.60 -9.73 28.99
C LEU A 366 -3.05 -10.47 30.22
N ALA A 367 -2.45 -9.72 31.15
CA ALA A 367 -1.98 -10.25 32.42
C ALA A 367 -3.11 -10.89 33.23
N ASP A 368 -4.26 -10.21 33.33
CA ASP A 368 -5.43 -10.71 34.05
C ASP A 368 -5.94 -12.01 33.41
N HIS A 369 -6.05 -12.09 32.07
CA HIS A 369 -6.45 -13.34 31.40
C HIS A 369 -5.46 -14.47 31.67
N LEU A 370 -4.15 -14.19 31.65
CA LEU A 370 -3.12 -15.19 31.95
C LEU A 370 -3.23 -15.67 33.41
N LEU A 371 -3.50 -14.76 34.35
CA LEU A 371 -3.71 -15.09 35.75
C LEU A 371 -4.96 -15.94 35.95
N PHE A 372 -6.07 -15.65 35.25
CA PHE A 372 -7.27 -16.49 35.28
C PHE A 372 -6.95 -17.93 34.81
N LEU A 373 -6.24 -18.07 33.69
CA LEU A 373 -5.79 -19.38 33.21
C LEU A 373 -4.94 -20.14 34.23
N GLN A 374 -3.96 -19.47 34.82
CA GLN A 374 -3.04 -20.07 35.80
C GLN A 374 -3.70 -20.40 37.14
N THR A 375 -4.91 -19.91 37.40
CA THR A 375 -5.64 -20.09 38.66
C THR A 375 -6.94 -20.87 38.49
N ASN A 376 -7.14 -21.52 37.34
CA ASN A 376 -8.37 -22.24 36.99
C ASN A 376 -9.62 -21.33 37.16
N ASP A 377 -9.59 -20.17 36.51
CA ASP A 377 -10.65 -19.15 36.46
C ASP A 377 -10.99 -18.45 37.78
N LYS A 378 -10.22 -18.67 38.85
CA LYS A 378 -10.44 -17.99 40.14
C LYS A 378 -9.80 -16.60 40.21
N GLY A 379 -8.80 -16.35 39.39
CA GLY A 379 -7.95 -15.16 39.46
C GLY A 379 -7.17 -15.07 40.79
N LEU A 380 -6.42 -13.98 40.96
CA LEU A 380 -5.66 -13.73 42.20
C LEU A 380 -6.57 -13.61 43.43
N ALA A 381 -7.81 -13.13 43.28
CA ALA A 381 -8.76 -13.03 44.38
C ALA A 381 -9.10 -14.38 45.04
N GLY A 382 -8.93 -15.50 44.31
CA GLY A 382 -9.07 -16.85 44.86
C GLY A 382 -7.90 -17.31 45.73
N LEU A 383 -6.79 -16.57 45.75
CA LEU A 383 -5.59 -16.85 46.54
C LEU A 383 -5.65 -16.00 47.82
N THR A 384 -6.36 -16.50 48.83
CA THR A 384 -6.83 -15.71 49.97
C THR A 384 -5.82 -15.55 51.11
N SER A 385 -4.72 -16.30 51.11
CA SER A 385 -3.67 -16.22 52.14
C SER A 385 -2.29 -16.24 51.51
N MET A 386 -1.29 -15.74 52.25
CA MET A 386 0.09 -15.67 51.77
C MET A 386 0.61 -17.07 51.40
N ASP A 387 0.34 -18.07 52.24
CA ASP A 387 0.79 -19.45 52.00
C ASP A 387 0.20 -20.03 50.70
N VAL A 388 -1.09 -19.77 50.43
CA VAL A 388 -1.77 -20.23 49.21
C VAL A 388 -1.22 -19.51 47.98
N PHE A 389 -0.96 -18.20 48.11
CA PHE A 389 -0.38 -17.39 47.03
C PHE A 389 1.06 -17.81 46.70
N GLU A 390 1.94 -17.98 47.68
CA GLU A 390 3.32 -18.43 47.45
C GLU A 390 3.37 -19.86 46.91
N ALA A 391 2.52 -20.76 47.40
CA ALA A 391 2.44 -22.12 46.87
C ALA A 391 2.03 -22.13 45.39
N TRP A 392 1.04 -21.32 45.01
CA TRP A 392 0.65 -21.14 43.61
C TRP A 392 1.78 -20.54 42.78
N LEU A 393 2.43 -19.48 43.28
CA LEU A 393 3.49 -18.80 42.54
C LEU A 393 4.69 -19.72 42.30
N ASN A 394 5.07 -20.53 43.30
CA ASN A 394 6.08 -21.57 43.15
C ASN A 394 5.66 -22.64 42.12
N SER A 395 4.39 -23.03 42.11
CA SER A 395 3.89 -23.99 41.12
C SER A 395 4.04 -23.46 39.68
N VAL A 396 3.73 -22.18 39.45
CA VAL A 396 3.81 -21.53 38.13
C VAL A 396 5.24 -21.25 37.69
N LEU A 397 6.12 -20.84 38.62
CA LEU A 397 7.48 -20.38 38.30
C LEU A 397 8.56 -21.45 38.47
N VAL A 398 8.27 -22.56 39.16
CA VAL A 398 9.26 -23.57 39.52
C VAL A 398 8.77 -24.99 39.21
N ASP A 399 7.61 -25.40 39.74
CA ASP A 399 7.23 -26.83 39.73
C ASP A 399 6.79 -27.33 38.34
N ASP A 400 6.03 -26.54 37.58
CA ASP A 400 5.66 -26.87 36.21
C ASP A 400 6.76 -26.39 35.25
N GLU A 401 7.66 -27.29 34.83
CA GLU A 401 8.78 -26.97 33.95
C GLU A 401 8.37 -26.23 32.66
N LYS A 402 7.23 -26.60 32.06
CA LYS A 402 6.77 -25.98 30.81
C LYS A 402 6.28 -24.57 31.05
N THR A 403 5.46 -24.37 32.08
CA THR A 403 4.94 -23.06 32.45
C THR A 403 6.07 -22.16 32.99
N ALA A 404 6.98 -22.68 33.81
CA ALA A 404 8.14 -21.97 34.31
C ALA A 404 9.04 -21.47 33.16
N ALA A 405 9.31 -22.31 32.15
CA ALA A 405 10.06 -21.91 30.96
C ALA A 405 9.36 -20.80 30.17
N LEU A 406 8.03 -20.84 30.09
CA LEU A 406 7.23 -19.82 29.43
C LEU A 406 7.27 -18.48 30.20
N MET A 407 7.17 -18.54 31.52
CA MET A 407 7.11 -17.38 32.42
C MET A 407 8.49 -16.78 32.73
N LYS A 408 9.56 -17.45 32.33
CA LYS A 408 10.93 -16.96 32.50
C LYS A 408 11.09 -15.54 31.95
N ASP A 409 11.64 -14.67 32.78
CA ASP A 409 11.91 -13.25 32.51
C ASP A 409 10.64 -12.41 32.18
N LEU A 410 9.45 -12.94 32.43
CA LEU A 410 8.20 -12.22 32.22
C LEU A 410 7.94 -11.21 33.35
N GLY A 411 8.18 -9.93 33.05
CA GLY A 411 7.88 -8.81 33.96
C GLY A 411 6.57 -8.10 33.63
N GLY A 412 6.56 -6.77 33.82
CA GLY A 412 5.46 -5.91 33.37
C GLY A 412 4.18 -6.07 34.19
N ALA A 413 3.03 -6.02 33.52
CA ALA A 413 1.71 -6.04 34.15
C ALA A 413 1.44 -7.32 34.95
N TRP A 414 1.92 -8.48 34.50
CA TRP A 414 1.73 -9.74 35.24
C TRP A 414 2.45 -9.68 36.59
N GLN A 415 3.71 -9.29 36.60
CA GLN A 415 4.49 -9.14 37.84
C GLN A 415 3.89 -8.07 38.75
N GLN A 416 3.46 -6.93 38.20
CA GLN A 416 2.82 -5.86 38.96
C GLN A 416 1.55 -6.33 39.67
N ARG A 417 0.70 -7.13 39.02
CA ARG A 417 -0.49 -7.72 39.65
C ARG A 417 -0.14 -8.67 40.79
N CYS A 418 0.86 -9.52 40.61
CA CYS A 418 1.36 -10.40 41.66
C CYS A 418 1.90 -9.59 42.87
N ASP A 419 2.67 -8.53 42.62
CA ASP A 419 3.24 -7.68 43.67
C ASP A 419 2.15 -6.91 44.44
N GLU A 420 1.15 -6.38 43.73
CA GLU A 420 0.00 -5.70 44.32
C GLU A 420 -0.82 -6.64 45.19
N HIS A 421 -1.11 -7.85 44.71
CA HIS A 421 -1.85 -8.86 45.46
C HIS A 421 -1.09 -9.32 46.70
N ARG A 422 0.21 -9.56 46.58
CA ARG A 422 1.11 -9.90 47.71
C ARG A 422 1.04 -8.84 48.80
N LYS A 423 1.11 -7.56 48.43
CA LYS A 423 0.98 -6.44 49.39
C LYS A 423 -0.40 -6.39 50.04
N SER A 424 -1.45 -6.64 49.26
CA SER A 424 -2.84 -6.64 49.76
C SER A 424 -3.11 -7.76 50.76
N ILE A 425 -2.54 -8.95 50.57
CA ILE A 425 -2.69 -10.05 51.54
C ILE A 425 -1.84 -9.81 52.79
N ALA A 426 -0.66 -9.19 52.64
CA ALA A 426 0.21 -8.90 53.78
C ALA A 426 -0.33 -7.81 54.72
N SER A 427 -1.24 -6.96 54.21
CA SER A 427 -1.86 -5.86 54.97
C SER A 427 -3.26 -6.19 55.51
N ALA A 428 -3.84 -7.32 55.10
CA ALA A 428 -5.12 -7.86 55.57
C ALA A 428 -4.89 -8.81 56.76
#